data_AF-A0A968D3M9-F1
#
_entry.id   AF-A0A968D3M9-F1
#
_cell.length_a   1.000
_cell.length_b   1.000
_cell.length_c   1.000
_cell.angle_alpha   90.00
_cell.angle_beta   90.00
_cell.angle_gamma   90.00
#
_symmetry.space_group_name_H-M   'P 1'
#
loop_
_entity.id
_entity.type
_entity.pdbx_description
1 polymer ?
#
loop_
_entity_poly.entity_id
_entity_poly.type
_entity_poly.pdbx_seq_one_letter_code
_entity_poly.pdbx_strand_id
1 'polypeptide(L)'
;EKQYGFRLYQGGVVPGKEIRVVDVKDWDFEACGGTQVKNTGEIGFIKILHTERVQDGVERIVFSAGLPALRAVQQKETLLWKISEKLNAPIEKLESTADRV
;
A
#
# COMPACT_ATOMS: atom_id res chain seq x y z
N GLU A 1 -6.46 13.49 -23.88
CA GLU A 1 -5.22 14.29 -23.73
C GLU A 1 -5.45 15.78 -23.45
N LYS A 2 -6.14 16.57 -24.29
CA LYS A 2 -6.28 18.03 -24.09
C LYS A 2 -6.71 18.47 -22.68
N GLN A 3 -7.51 17.67 -21.98
CA GLN A 3 -8.01 17.96 -20.64
C GLN A 3 -7.13 17.43 -19.50
N TYR A 4 -6.41 16.33 -19.71
CA TYR A 4 -5.78 15.52 -18.66
C TYR A 4 -4.25 15.37 -18.86
N GLY A 5 -3.71 15.75 -20.01
CA GLY A 5 -2.31 15.53 -20.37
C GLY A 5 -1.95 14.04 -20.48
N PHE A 6 -0.64 13.75 -20.46
CA PHE A 6 -0.08 12.41 -20.60
C PHE A 6 -0.14 11.56 -19.33
N ARG A 7 -0.41 12.17 -18.17
CA ARG A 7 -0.58 11.48 -16.88
C ARG A 7 -1.72 10.45 -16.91
N LEU A 8 -2.63 10.58 -17.87
CA LEU A 8 -3.74 9.66 -18.08
C LEU A 8 -3.29 8.21 -18.35
N TYR A 9 -2.06 8.00 -18.84
CA TYR A 9 -1.57 6.69 -19.30
C TYR A 9 -0.56 6.04 -18.35
N GLN A 10 -0.62 6.34 -17.05
CA GLN A 10 0.29 5.78 -16.04
C GLN A 10 0.22 4.24 -15.95
N GLY A 11 -0.97 3.65 -16.06
CA GLY A 11 -1.19 2.20 -16.13
C GLY A 11 -0.95 1.58 -17.52
N GLY A 12 -0.45 2.34 -18.48
CA GLY A 12 -0.21 1.91 -19.85
C GLY A 12 -1.17 2.51 -20.89
N VAL A 13 -0.87 2.27 -22.16
CA VAL A 13 -1.67 2.78 -23.29
C VAL A 13 -2.90 1.91 -23.49
N VAL A 14 -4.08 2.51 -23.44
CA VAL A 14 -5.37 1.84 -23.67
C VAL A 14 -5.74 1.95 -25.16
N PRO A 15 -5.98 0.84 -25.87
CA PRO A 15 -6.42 0.87 -27.26
C PRO A 15 -7.90 1.26 -27.37
N GLY A 16 -8.28 1.89 -28.47
CA GLY A 16 -9.67 2.23 -28.78
C GLY A 16 -9.88 3.72 -29.04
N LYS A 17 -10.99 4.04 -29.71
CA LYS A 17 -11.37 5.44 -30.00
C LYS A 17 -11.94 6.13 -28.76
N GLU A 18 -12.60 5.37 -27.89
CA GLU A 18 -13.18 5.82 -26.63
C GLU A 18 -12.50 5.08 -25.48
N ILE A 19 -12.16 5.80 -24.42
CA ILE A 19 -11.47 5.27 -23.24
C ILE A 19 -12.26 5.58 -21.97
N ARG A 20 -12.25 4.66 -21.01
CA ARG A 20 -12.81 4.89 -19.68
C ARG A 20 -11.79 5.64 -18.82
N VAL A 21 -12.17 6.81 -18.34
CA VAL A 21 -11.37 7.59 -17.39
C VAL A 21 -11.93 7.39 -15.99
N VAL A 22 -11.06 7.04 -15.05
CA VAL A 22 -11.33 7.04 -13.61
C VAL A 22 -10.73 8.31 -13.05
N ASP A 23 -11.54 9.08 -12.31
CA ASP A 23 -11.15 10.36 -11.71
C ASP A 23 -11.31 10.26 -10.20
N VAL A 24 -10.19 10.39 -9.49
CA VAL A 24 -10.17 10.60 -8.05
C VAL A 24 -10.09 12.11 -7.85
N LYS A 25 -11.26 12.71 -7.61
CA LYS A 25 -11.43 14.16 -7.56
C LYS A 25 -10.34 14.86 -6.75
N ASP A 26 -9.79 15.92 -7.33
CA ASP A 26 -8.75 16.78 -6.75
C ASP A 26 -7.41 16.07 -6.46
N TRP A 27 -7.24 14.81 -6.88
CA TRP A 27 -6.06 14.00 -6.60
C TRP A 27 -5.38 13.46 -7.86
N ASP A 28 -6.04 12.61 -8.62
CA ASP A 28 -5.44 11.96 -9.79
C ASP A 28 -6.50 11.42 -10.76
N PHE A 29 -6.10 11.15 -12.00
CA PHE A 29 -6.96 10.60 -13.03
C PHE A 29 -6.17 9.62 -13.90
N GLU A 30 -6.84 8.56 -14.35
CA GLU A 30 -6.19 7.49 -15.11
C GLU A 30 -7.17 6.83 -16.09
N ALA A 31 -6.67 6.42 -17.26
CA ALA A 31 -7.39 5.53 -18.17
C ALA A 31 -7.39 4.09 -17.62
N CYS A 32 -8.34 3.77 -16.76
CA CYS A 32 -8.41 2.49 -16.07
C CYS A 32 -9.68 1.70 -16.43
N GLY A 33 -9.50 0.46 -16.90
CA GLY A 33 -10.58 -0.49 -17.20
C GLY A 33 -11.00 -1.39 -16.02
N GLY A 34 -10.32 -1.28 -14.87
CA GLY A 34 -10.56 -2.13 -13.71
C GLY A 34 -11.81 -1.78 -12.90
N THR A 35 -12.18 -2.67 -11.98
CA THR A 35 -13.24 -2.42 -10.99
C THR A 35 -12.81 -1.34 -10.00
N GLN A 36 -13.76 -0.50 -9.60
CA GLN A 36 -13.51 0.64 -8.72
C GLN A 36 -14.55 0.67 -7.61
N VAL A 37 -14.13 1.19 -6.46
CA VAL A 37 -15.02 1.57 -5.35
C VAL A 37 -15.81 2.84 -5.71
N LYS A 38 -16.89 3.13 -4.99
CA LYS A 38 -17.68 4.35 -5.27
C LYS A 38 -17.04 5.61 -4.69
N ASN A 39 -16.28 5.48 -3.61
CA ASN A 39 -15.55 6.57 -2.97
C ASN A 39 -14.33 6.02 -2.22
N THR A 40 -13.36 6.89 -1.95
CA THR A 40 -12.09 6.50 -1.30
C THR A 40 -12.26 5.98 0.13
N GLY A 41 -13.35 6.33 0.81
CA GLY A 41 -13.67 5.83 2.15
C GLY A 41 -13.89 4.32 2.19
N GLU A 42 -14.37 3.71 1.10
CA GLU A 42 -14.56 2.26 1.00
C GLU A 42 -13.24 1.47 1.00
N ILE A 43 -12.11 2.10 0.66
CA ILE A 43 -10.78 1.49 0.69
C ILE A 43 -10.33 1.25 2.14
N GLY A 44 -10.73 2.14 3.06
CA GLY A 44 -10.25 2.16 4.43
C GLY A 44 -8.77 2.57 4.51
N PHE A 45 -8.06 2.06 5.52
CA PHE A 45 -6.65 2.41 5.71
C PHE A 45 -5.74 1.63 4.77
N ILE A 46 -4.61 2.24 4.42
CA ILE A 46 -3.56 1.66 3.59
C ILE A 46 -2.33 1.42 4.47
N LYS A 47 -1.77 0.22 4.40
CA LYS A 47 -0.52 -0.15 5.08
C LYS A 47 0.57 -0.43 4.07
N ILE A 48 1.63 0.37 4.09
CA ILE A 48 2.90 0.02 3.46
C ILE A 48 3.51 -1.16 4.22
N LEU A 49 3.72 -2.27 3.50
CA LEU A 49 4.27 -3.52 4.02
C LEU A 49 5.79 -3.52 3.91
N HIS A 50 6.31 -3.07 2.77
CA HIS A 50 7.73 -3.00 2.46
C HIS A 50 7.99 -2.03 1.29
N THR A 51 9.20 -1.51 1.21
CA THR A 51 9.70 -0.71 0.09
C THR A 51 11.05 -1.25 -0.34
N GLU A 52 11.25 -1.46 -1.63
CA GLU A 52 12.53 -1.92 -2.19
C GLU A 52 12.96 -1.07 -3.38
N ARG A 53 14.25 -0.74 -3.44
CA ARG A 53 14.86 -0.10 -4.59
C ARG A 53 15.15 -1.16 -5.65
N VAL A 54 14.46 -1.10 -6.78
CA VAL A 54 14.61 -2.08 -7.85
C VAL A 54 15.83 -1.75 -8.72
N GLN A 55 15.99 -0.46 -9.04
CA GLN A 55 17.13 0.10 -9.77
C GLN A 55 17.21 1.61 -9.52
N ASP A 56 18.21 2.28 -10.09
CA ASP A 56 18.36 3.73 -9.95
C ASP A 56 17.13 4.48 -10.47
N GLY A 57 16.50 5.25 -9.58
CA GLY A 57 15.28 6.00 -9.89
C GLY A 57 13.98 5.20 -9.89
N VAL A 58 14.01 3.90 -9.53
CA VAL A 58 12.81 3.04 -9.47
C VAL A 58 12.68 2.35 -8.12
N GLU A 59 11.58 2.66 -7.43
CA GLU A 59 11.22 2.12 -6.13
C GLU A 59 9.93 1.30 -6.24
N ARG A 60 9.90 0.09 -5.65
CA ARG A 60 8.68 -0.70 -5.49
C ARG A 60 8.14 -0.51 -4.09
N ILE A 61 6.87 -0.11 -4.02
CA ILE A 61 6.11 0.00 -2.78
C ILE A 61 5.14 -1.18 -2.71
N VAL A 62 5.32 -2.07 -1.74
CA VAL A 62 4.38 -3.16 -1.46
C VAL A 62 3.41 -2.68 -0.38
N PHE A 63 2.12 -2.66 -0.69
CA PHE A 63 1.09 -2.20 0.23
C PHE A 63 -0.12 -3.12 0.27
N SER A 64 -0.95 -2.94 1.29
CA SER A 64 -2.26 -3.56 1.42
C SER A 64 -3.28 -2.51 1.88
N ALA A 65 -4.57 -2.73 1.63
CA ALA A 65 -5.64 -1.84 2.04
C ALA A 65 -6.77 -2.59 2.75
N GLY A 66 -7.56 -1.89 3.55
CA GLY A 66 -8.77 -2.41 4.19
C GLY A 66 -8.52 -3.59 5.14
N LEU A 67 -9.39 -4.60 5.10
CA LEU A 67 -9.29 -5.79 5.96
C LEU A 67 -7.97 -6.57 5.78
N PRO A 68 -7.46 -6.80 4.55
CA PRO A 68 -6.12 -7.36 4.36
C PRO A 68 -5.01 -6.57 5.08
N ALA A 69 -5.06 -5.24 5.04
CA ALA A 69 -4.09 -4.40 5.77
C ALA A 69 -4.21 -4.59 7.30
N LEU A 70 -5.43 -4.69 7.82
CA LEU A 70 -5.68 -4.94 9.25
C LEU A 70 -5.06 -6.25 9.70
N ARG A 71 -5.30 -7.31 8.92
CA ARG A 71 -4.72 -8.63 9.19
C ARG A 71 -3.20 -8.59 9.19
N ALA A 72 -2.59 -7.86 8.26
CA ALA A 72 -1.13 -7.71 8.22
C ALA A 72 -0.57 -7.02 9.48
N VAL A 73 -1.27 -6.01 10.02
CA VAL A 73 -0.88 -5.37 11.29
C VAL A 73 -1.04 -6.32 12.47
N GLN A 74 -2.20 -6.97 12.59
CA GLN A 74 -2.50 -7.90 13.68
C GLN A 74 -1.55 -9.10 13.72
N GLN A 75 -1.14 -9.60 12.55
CA GLN A 75 -0.14 -10.67 12.46
C GLN A 75 1.23 -10.23 13.00
N LYS A 76 1.68 -9.00 12.67
CA LYS A 76 2.92 -8.43 13.21
C LYS A 76 2.82 -8.23 14.73
N GLU A 77 1.70 -7.71 15.21
CA GLU A 77 1.45 -7.53 16.64
C GLU A 77 1.46 -8.87 17.39
N THR A 78 0.80 -9.90 16.86
CA THR A 78 0.82 -11.25 17.43
C THR A 78 2.24 -11.81 17.51
N LEU A 79 3.07 -11.56 16.49
CA LEU A 79 4.47 -11.99 16.50
C LEU A 79 5.26 -11.27 17.59
N LEU A 80 5.07 -9.96 17.77
CA LEU A 80 5.73 -9.18 18.82
C LEU A 80 5.36 -9.70 20.22
N TRP A 81 4.08 -9.99 20.47
CA TRP A 81 3.65 -10.59 21.74
C TRP A 81 4.31 -11.94 22.01
N LYS A 82 4.37 -12.83 21.00
CA LYS A 82 5.06 -14.11 21.14
C LYS A 82 6.55 -13.96 21.45
N ILE A 83 7.20 -12.94 20.90
CA ILE A 83 8.62 -12.66 21.18
C ILE A 83 8.78 -12.08 22.59
N SER A 84 7.87 -11.18 23.00
CA SER A 84 7.80 -10.62 24.36
C SER A 84 7.73 -11.70 25.43
N GLU A 85 6.85 -12.69 25.25
CA GLU A 85 6.72 -13.84 26.14
C GLU A 85 8.01 -14.67 26.19
N LYS A 86 8.62 -14.96 25.03
CA LYS A 86 9.84 -15.77 24.95
C LYS A 86 11.05 -15.11 25.60
N LEU A 87 11.16 -13.80 25.49
CA LEU A 87 12.27 -13.02 26.07
C LEU A 87 11.95 -12.52 27.49
N ASN A 88 10.75 -12.83 28.01
CA ASN A 88 10.24 -12.34 29.29
C ASN A 88 10.47 -10.83 29.48
N ALA A 89 10.19 -10.07 28.42
CA ALA A 89 10.42 -8.63 28.37
C ALA A 89 9.24 -7.93 27.70
N PRO A 90 8.84 -6.73 28.16
CA PRO A 90 7.76 -5.98 27.54
C PRO A 90 8.14 -5.56 26.10
N ILE A 91 7.14 -5.40 25.22
CA ILE A 91 7.35 -5.10 23.79
C ILE A 91 8.29 -3.92 23.58
N GLU A 92 8.15 -2.87 24.40
CA GLU A 92 8.94 -1.64 24.34
C GLU A 92 10.43 -1.85 24.62
N LYS A 93 10.79 -2.97 25.27
CA LYS A 93 12.17 -3.31 25.62
C LYS A 93 12.70 -4.51 24.82
N LEU A 94 11.95 -5.01 23.84
CA LEU A 94 12.33 -6.21 23.10
C LEU A 94 13.68 -6.07 22.40
N GLU A 95 13.91 -4.95 21.71
CA GLU A 95 15.17 -4.67 21.02
C GLU A 95 16.36 -4.74 21.99
N SER A 96 16.33 -3.91 23.04
CA SER A 96 17.40 -3.90 24.05
C SER A 96 17.61 -5.24 24.77
N THR A 97 16.57 -6.08 24.85
CA THR A 97 16.67 -7.41 25.47
C THR A 97 17.26 -8.41 24.50
N ALA A 98 16.91 -8.34 23.22
CA ALA A 98 17.49 -9.16 22.17
C ALA A 98 19.00 -8.94 22.03
N ASP A 99 19.50 -7.70 22.19
CA ASP A 99 20.94 -7.39 22.15
C ASP A 99 21.76 -8.03 23.29
N ARG A 100 21.11 -8.49 24.36
CA ARG A 100 21.73 -9.04 25.56
C ARG A 100 21.77 -10.57 25.59
N VAL A 101 21.20 -11.24 24.58
CA VAL A 101 21.13 -12.70 24.44
C VAL A 101 22.13 -13.14 23.38
#